data_AF-A0A813C2G2-F1
#
_entry.id   AF-A0A813C2G2-F1
#
_cell.length_a   1.000
_cell.length_b   1.000
_cell.length_c   1.000
_cell.angle_alpha   90.00
_cell.angle_beta   90.00
_cell.angle_gamma   90.00
#
_symmetry.space_group_name_H-M   'P 1'
#
loop_
_entity.id
_entity.type
_entity.pdbx_description
1 polymer ?
#
loop_
_entity_poly.entity_id
_entity_poly.type
_entity_poly.pdbx_seq_one_letter_code
_entity_poly.pdbx_strand_id
1 'polypeptide(L)'
;MSTRFARVCLEDSLKFAGKRKTFGKTLIQHPVIRWKVAEMARQIEATHNWLEWITYQLNTMPKLEAMLKLGGHTALCKVQCTKVMEYCAREAAQIFGGLSYSRGGQGEKVERLNREVRAMAIPGGSEEIMLDLGVKQSTKLAQMAKMFAESAPQPAAAKL
;
A
#
# COMPACT_ATOMS: atom_id res chain seq x y z
N MET A 1 1.52 -9.03 -4.49
CA MET A 1 0.96 -8.88 -5.85
C MET A 1 0.40 -7.47 -6.09
N SER A 2 -0.47 -6.92 -5.25
CA SER A 2 -1.12 -5.61 -5.47
C SER A 2 -0.14 -4.45 -5.76
N THR A 3 0.95 -4.35 -5.00
CA THR A 3 1.99 -3.34 -5.23
C THR A 3 2.66 -3.44 -6.61
N ARG A 4 2.83 -4.68 -7.12
CA ARG A 4 3.35 -4.90 -8.49
C ARG A 4 2.36 -4.40 -9.53
N PHE A 5 1.06 -4.67 -9.36
CA PHE A 5 0.04 -4.17 -10.27
C PHE A 5 -0.07 -2.64 -10.25
N ALA A 6 0.09 -2.01 -9.08
CA ALA A 6 0.20 -0.55 -8.99
C ALA A 6 1.38 0.00 -9.81
N ARG A 7 2.56 -0.65 -9.76
CA ARG A 7 3.72 -0.31 -10.60
C ARG A 7 3.42 -0.45 -12.09
N VAL A 8 2.69 -1.50 -12.50
CA VAL A 8 2.25 -1.67 -13.90
C VAL A 8 1.33 -0.53 -14.34
N CYS A 9 0.36 -0.13 -13.50
CA CYS A 9 -0.50 1.02 -13.78
C CYS A 9 0.31 2.31 -14.00
N LEU A 10 1.31 2.57 -13.15
CA LEU A 10 2.21 3.72 -13.27
C LEU A 10 3.04 3.66 -14.56
N GLU A 11 3.66 2.52 -14.85
CA GLU A 11 4.53 2.33 -16.01
C GLU A 11 3.76 2.52 -17.33
N ASP A 12 2.59 1.87 -17.47
CA ASP A 12 1.77 2.00 -18.67
C ASP A 12 1.20 3.42 -18.81
N SER A 13 0.85 4.08 -17.69
CA SER A 13 0.42 5.49 -17.69
C SER A 13 1.51 6.43 -18.18
N LEU A 14 2.75 6.25 -17.74
CA LEU A 14 3.90 7.03 -18.20
C LEU A 14 4.16 6.83 -19.70
N LYS A 15 4.15 5.57 -20.16
CA LYS A 15 4.34 5.22 -21.57
C LYS A 15 3.25 5.85 -22.45
N PHE A 16 1.99 5.77 -22.03
CA PHE A 16 0.87 6.36 -22.77
C PHE A 16 0.95 7.89 -22.75
N ALA A 17 1.22 8.49 -21.59
CA ALA A 17 1.28 9.94 -21.45
C ALA A 17 2.44 10.58 -22.23
N GLY A 18 3.53 9.85 -22.45
CA GLY A 18 4.64 10.29 -23.30
C GLY A 18 4.31 10.28 -24.80
N LYS A 19 3.36 9.45 -25.24
CA LYS A 19 3.00 9.28 -26.66
C LYS A 19 1.76 10.09 -27.06
N ARG A 20 0.75 10.15 -26.20
CA ARG A 20 -0.52 10.84 -26.48
C ARG A 20 -0.32 12.35 -26.51
N LYS A 21 -0.81 13.01 -27.56
CA LYS A 21 -0.80 14.48 -27.68
C LYS A 21 -2.21 15.05 -27.53
N THR A 22 -2.34 16.12 -26.76
CA THR A 22 -3.55 16.92 -26.60
C THR A 22 -3.15 18.38 -26.45
N PHE A 23 -3.94 19.29 -27.04
CA PHE A 23 -3.68 20.74 -26.96
C PHE A 23 -2.23 21.10 -27.37
N GLY A 24 -1.75 20.52 -28.49
CA GLY A 24 -0.44 20.82 -29.06
C GLY A 24 0.77 20.22 -28.34
N LYS A 25 0.59 19.52 -27.21
CA LYS A 25 1.69 18.93 -26.43
C LYS A 25 1.41 17.50 -25.99
N THR A 26 2.45 16.77 -25.55
CA THR A 26 2.25 15.43 -25.00
C THR A 26 1.55 15.49 -23.66
N LEU A 27 0.83 14.43 -23.30
CA LEU A 27 -0.02 14.41 -22.11
C LEU A 27 0.82 14.65 -20.84
N ILE A 28 2.03 14.09 -20.77
CA ILE A 28 2.97 14.28 -19.65
C ILE A 28 3.45 15.74 -19.47
N GLN A 29 3.33 16.60 -20.49
CA GLN A 29 3.67 18.02 -20.38
C GLN A 29 2.58 18.85 -19.70
N HIS A 30 1.40 18.28 -19.43
CA HIS A 30 0.38 18.93 -18.61
C HIS A 30 0.67 18.74 -17.11
N PRO A 31 0.69 19.83 -16.29
CA PRO A 31 1.01 19.74 -14.86
C PRO A 31 0.13 18.77 -14.09
N VAL A 32 -1.16 18.72 -14.40
CA VAL A 32 -2.14 17.84 -13.74
C VAL A 32 -1.77 16.36 -13.93
N ILE A 33 -1.25 16.00 -15.11
CA ILE A 33 -0.84 14.61 -15.40
C ILE A 33 0.43 14.26 -14.64
N ARG A 34 1.40 15.19 -14.58
CA ARG A 34 2.61 14.99 -13.76
C ARG A 34 2.29 14.84 -12.28
N TRP A 35 1.33 15.60 -11.76
CA TRP A 35 0.87 15.46 -10.38
C TRP A 35 0.32 14.06 -10.11
N LYS A 36 -0.53 13.54 -11.01
CA LYS A 36 -1.08 12.17 -10.89
C LYS A 36 0.02 11.12 -10.86
N VAL A 37 0.98 11.22 -11.79
CA VAL A 37 2.13 10.31 -11.87
C VAL A 37 3.00 10.39 -10.62
N ALA A 38 3.29 11.59 -10.14
CA ALA A 38 4.09 11.80 -8.93
C ALA A 38 3.41 11.21 -7.70
N GLU A 39 2.10 11.41 -7.56
CA GLU A 39 1.34 10.89 -6.41
C GLU A 39 1.22 9.36 -6.44
N MET A 40 1.00 8.77 -7.62
CA MET A 40 1.08 7.31 -7.80
C MET A 40 2.45 6.78 -7.38
N ALA A 41 3.54 7.38 -7.86
CA ALA A 41 4.90 6.95 -7.53
C ALA A 41 5.19 7.08 -6.02
N ARG A 42 4.82 8.21 -5.41
CA ARG A 42 5.02 8.46 -3.96
C ARG A 42 4.36 7.38 -3.10
N GLN A 43 3.11 7.04 -3.40
CA GLN A 43 2.37 6.02 -2.66
C GLN A 43 2.92 4.61 -2.90
N ILE A 44 3.31 4.28 -4.13
CA ILE A 44 3.91 2.99 -4.48
C ILE A 44 5.21 2.77 -3.73
N GLU A 45 6.13 3.74 -3.76
CA GLU A 45 7.43 3.59 -3.10
C GLU A 45 7.30 3.53 -1.58
N ALA A 46 6.41 4.34 -0.98
CA ALA A 46 6.11 4.22 0.45
C ALA A 46 5.58 2.83 0.84
N THR A 47 4.70 2.27 0.00
CA THR A 47 4.12 0.94 0.24
C THR A 47 5.15 -0.18 0.03
N HIS A 48 6.03 -0.03 -0.95
CA HIS A 48 7.13 -0.97 -1.18
C HIS A 48 8.09 -0.99 0.00
N ASN A 49 8.51 0.18 0.50
CA ASN A 49 9.38 0.26 1.68
C ASN A 49 8.74 -0.38 2.91
N TRP A 50 7.42 -0.23 3.11
CA TRP A 50 6.73 -0.91 4.22
C TRP A 50 6.75 -2.45 4.05
N LEU A 51 6.53 -2.96 2.84
CA LEU A 51 6.63 -4.39 2.56
C LEU A 51 8.05 -4.93 2.83
N GLU A 52 9.08 -4.22 2.37
CA GLU A 52 10.47 -4.58 2.62
C GLU A 52 10.79 -4.56 4.11
N TRP A 53 10.31 -3.54 4.84
CA TRP A 53 10.47 -3.46 6.29
C TRP A 53 9.84 -4.66 7.00
N ILE A 54 8.59 -5.03 6.70
CA ILE A 54 7.96 -6.22 7.30
C ILE A 54 8.74 -7.49 6.96
N THR A 55 9.16 -7.64 5.71
CA THR A 55 9.91 -8.81 5.24
C THR A 55 11.25 -8.93 5.95
N TYR A 56 11.97 -7.83 6.12
CA TYR A 56 13.22 -7.78 6.85
C TYR A 56 13.04 -8.19 8.32
N GLN A 57 12.02 -7.63 8.99
CA GLN A 57 11.72 -7.96 10.39
C GLN A 57 11.34 -9.43 10.57
N LEU A 58 10.55 -10.00 9.64
CA LEU A 58 10.19 -11.42 9.68
C LEU A 58 11.41 -12.36 9.55
N ASN A 59 12.45 -11.95 8.83
CA ASN A 59 13.67 -12.75 8.65
C ASN A 59 14.70 -12.57 9.76
N THR A 60 14.69 -11.44 10.47
CA THR A 60 15.72 -11.09 11.46
C THR A 60 15.26 -11.27 12.91
N MET A 61 13.96 -11.17 13.18
CA MET A 61 13.40 -11.27 14.52
C MET A 61 13.09 -12.72 14.91
N PRO A 62 13.25 -13.10 16.19
CA PRO A 62 12.80 -14.41 16.68
C PRO A 62 11.33 -14.66 16.36
N LYS A 63 11.00 -15.87 15.91
CA LYS A 63 9.65 -16.22 15.41
C LYS A 63 8.52 -15.83 16.37
N LEU A 64 8.68 -16.06 17.67
CA LEU A 64 7.66 -15.73 18.67
C LEU A 64 7.44 -14.22 18.79
N GLU A 65 8.52 -13.45 18.79
CA GLU A 65 8.47 -12.00 18.86
C GLU A 65 7.88 -11.40 17.58
N ALA A 66 8.26 -11.94 16.42
CA ALA A 66 7.74 -11.54 15.12
C ALA A 66 6.22 -11.74 15.03
N MET A 67 5.71 -12.89 15.46
CA MET A 67 4.26 -13.16 15.49
C MET A 67 3.51 -12.15 16.38
N LEU A 68 4.09 -11.77 17.51
CA LEU A 68 3.48 -10.85 18.46
C LEU A 68 3.48 -9.40 17.95
N LYS A 69 4.62 -8.92 17.42
CA LYS A 69 4.79 -7.52 17.02
C LYS A 69 4.30 -7.22 15.59
N LEU A 70 4.48 -8.14 14.64
CA LEU A 70 4.23 -7.88 13.22
C LEU A 70 2.83 -8.26 12.73
N GLY A 71 2.03 -8.98 13.54
CA GLY A 71 0.68 -9.40 13.15
C GLY A 71 -0.22 -8.21 12.77
N GLY A 72 -0.24 -7.17 13.60
CA GLY A 72 -1.00 -5.94 13.31
C GLY A 72 -0.44 -5.17 12.12
N HIS A 73 0.88 -5.03 12.01
CA HIS A 73 1.52 -4.34 10.88
C HIS A 73 1.26 -5.03 9.54
N THR A 74 1.25 -6.36 9.51
CA THR A 74 0.95 -7.13 8.30
C THR A 74 -0.49 -6.92 7.83
N ALA A 75 -1.45 -6.89 8.76
CA ALA A 75 -2.85 -6.61 8.46
C ALA A 75 -3.03 -5.20 7.86
N LEU A 76 -2.43 -4.18 8.48
CA LEU A 76 -2.47 -2.80 7.99
C LEU A 76 -1.77 -2.65 6.63
N CYS A 77 -0.61 -3.29 6.46
CA CYS A 77 0.14 -3.25 5.21
C CYS A 77 -0.64 -3.90 4.06
N LYS A 78 -1.39 -4.97 4.31
CA LYS A 78 -2.28 -5.58 3.31
C LYS A 78 -3.30 -4.56 2.80
N VAL A 79 -3.94 -3.81 3.69
CA VAL A 79 -4.93 -2.77 3.31
C VAL A 79 -4.25 -1.62 2.56
N GLN A 80 -3.07 -1.19 3.00
CA GLN A 80 -2.28 -0.17 2.30
C GLN A 80 -1.99 -0.60 0.86
N CYS A 81 -1.55 -1.84 0.64
CA CYS A 81 -1.25 -2.37 -0.68
C CYS A 81 -2.47 -2.37 -1.62
N THR A 82 -3.65 -2.71 -1.11
CA THR A 82 -4.87 -2.79 -1.93
C THR A 82 -5.43 -1.40 -2.23
N LYS A 83 -5.41 -0.48 -1.26
CA LYS A 83 -5.83 0.92 -1.46
C LYS A 83 -4.94 1.66 -2.45
N VAL A 84 -3.62 1.46 -2.40
CA VAL A 84 -2.70 2.06 -3.36
C VAL A 84 -2.91 1.47 -4.76
N MET A 85 -3.16 0.16 -4.88
CA MET A 85 -3.52 -0.44 -6.17
C MET A 85 -4.82 0.17 -6.73
N GLU A 86 -5.86 0.32 -5.92
CA GLU A 86 -7.12 0.97 -6.31
C GLU A 86 -6.90 2.40 -6.81
N TYR A 87 -6.14 3.19 -6.04
CA TYR A 87 -5.78 4.55 -6.39
C TYR A 87 -5.04 4.61 -7.75
N CYS A 88 -4.00 3.80 -7.91
CA CYS A 88 -3.21 3.75 -9.15
C CYS A 88 -4.01 3.27 -10.35
N ALA A 89 -4.91 2.29 -10.18
CA ALA A 89 -5.78 1.83 -11.26
C ALA A 89 -6.76 2.92 -11.70
N ARG A 90 -7.36 3.64 -10.75
CA ARG A 90 -8.26 4.78 -11.02
C ARG A 90 -7.54 5.92 -11.74
N GLU A 91 -6.36 6.31 -11.28
CA GLU A 91 -5.57 7.38 -11.91
C GLU A 91 -5.05 6.97 -13.29
N ALA A 92 -4.63 5.71 -13.46
CA ALA A 92 -4.27 5.18 -14.77
C ALA A 92 -5.46 5.22 -15.73
N ALA A 93 -6.66 4.82 -15.30
CA ALA A 93 -7.86 4.91 -16.12
C ALA A 93 -8.12 6.37 -16.57
N GLN A 94 -7.96 7.34 -15.67
CA GLN A 94 -8.13 8.75 -16.00
C GLN A 94 -7.09 9.25 -17.02
N ILE A 95 -5.83 8.79 -16.93
CA ILE A 95 -4.76 9.14 -17.89
C ILE A 95 -5.05 8.55 -19.28
N PHE A 96 -5.58 7.33 -19.34
CA PHE A 96 -5.97 6.67 -20.59
C PHE A 96 -7.28 7.21 -21.18
N GLY A 97 -8.12 7.86 -20.38
CA GLY A 97 -9.42 8.38 -20.80
C GLY A 97 -10.32 7.25 -21.32
N GLY A 98 -11.03 7.47 -22.42
CA GLY A 98 -11.95 6.44 -22.97
C GLY A 98 -11.29 5.10 -23.30
N LEU A 99 -9.97 5.05 -23.54
CA LEU A 99 -9.25 3.80 -23.78
C LEU A 99 -9.18 2.90 -22.55
N SER A 100 -9.41 3.42 -21.34
CA SER A 100 -9.41 2.62 -20.11
C SER A 100 -10.57 1.62 -20.05
N TYR A 101 -11.58 1.77 -20.91
CA TYR A 101 -12.71 0.83 -21.03
C TYR A 101 -12.49 -0.22 -22.12
N SER A 102 -11.43 -0.08 -22.93
CA SER A 102 -11.15 -1.00 -24.03
C SER A 102 -10.44 -2.26 -23.52
N ARG A 103 -11.08 -3.42 -23.70
CA ARG A 103 -10.53 -4.76 -23.37
C ARG A 103 -9.42 -5.24 -24.30
N GLY A 104 -8.86 -4.36 -25.13
CA GLY A 104 -7.84 -4.70 -26.12
C GLY A 104 -6.94 -3.52 -26.44
N GLY A 105 -5.83 -3.80 -27.12
CA GLY A 105 -4.87 -2.78 -27.53
C GLY A 105 -4.15 -2.14 -26.35
N GLN A 106 -3.89 -0.83 -26.44
CA GLN A 106 -3.04 -0.14 -25.47
C GLN A 106 -3.67 -0.02 -24.07
N GLY A 107 -5.00 0.01 -23.97
CA GLY A 107 -5.74 0.19 -22.72
C GLY A 107 -6.07 -1.10 -21.97
N GLU A 108 -5.84 -2.28 -22.58
CA GLU A 108 -6.25 -3.58 -22.06
C GLU A 108 -5.76 -3.83 -20.63
N LYS A 109 -4.48 -3.55 -20.36
CA LYS A 109 -3.89 -3.78 -19.04
C LYS A 109 -4.54 -2.92 -17.97
N VAL A 110 -4.83 -1.65 -18.28
CA VAL A 110 -5.48 -0.73 -17.34
C VAL A 110 -6.94 -1.13 -17.10
N GLU A 111 -7.69 -1.49 -18.14
CA GLU A 111 -9.07 -2.01 -18.01
C GLU A 111 -9.11 -3.23 -17.10
N ARG A 112 -8.24 -4.20 -17.36
CA ARG A 112 -8.19 -5.46 -16.61
C ARG A 112 -7.83 -5.21 -15.14
N LEU A 113 -6.77 -4.45 -14.89
CA LEU A 113 -6.34 -4.15 -13.52
C LEU A 113 -7.41 -3.36 -12.75
N ASN A 114 -8.14 -2.46 -13.41
CA ASN A 114 -9.24 -1.71 -12.79
C ASN A 114 -10.38 -2.63 -12.34
N ARG A 115 -10.68 -3.70 -13.08
CA ARG A 115 -11.65 -4.73 -12.66
C ARG A 115 -11.13 -5.63 -11.55
N GLU A 116 -9.83 -5.91 -11.51
CA GLU A 116 -9.20 -6.80 -10.53
C GLU A 116 -9.00 -6.17 -9.15
N VAL A 117 -9.13 -4.84 -9.00
CA VAL A 117 -8.93 -4.13 -7.73
C VAL A 117 -9.69 -4.80 -6.56
N ARG A 118 -10.98 -5.07 -6.73
CA ARG A 118 -11.80 -5.67 -5.65
C ARG A 118 -11.46 -7.14 -5.41
N ALA A 119 -11.05 -7.86 -6.45
CA ALA A 119 -10.56 -9.22 -6.31
C ALA A 119 -9.25 -9.29 -5.50
N MET A 120 -8.48 -8.20 -5.44
CA MET A 120 -7.29 -8.09 -4.57
C MET A 120 -7.62 -7.57 -3.16
N ALA A 121 -8.65 -6.71 -3.04
CA ALA A 121 -9.01 -6.06 -1.77
C ALA A 121 -9.75 -6.99 -0.80
N ILE A 122 -10.58 -7.91 -1.29
CA ILE A 122 -11.49 -8.71 -0.45
C ILE A 122 -10.83 -9.98 0.14
N PRO A 123 -10.10 -10.80 -0.64
CA PRO A 123 -9.57 -12.06 -0.13
C PRO A 123 -8.57 -11.88 1.01
N GLY A 124 -8.55 -12.86 1.91
CA GLY A 124 -7.72 -12.85 3.12
C GLY A 124 -8.28 -12.00 4.25
N GLY A 125 -9.37 -11.25 4.05
CA GLY A 125 -10.07 -10.42 5.04
C GLY A 125 -10.36 -9.03 4.48
N SER A 126 -11.57 -8.51 4.68
CA SER A 126 -11.96 -7.19 4.15
C SER A 126 -11.13 -6.06 4.78
N GLU A 127 -11.21 -4.86 4.19
CA GLU A 127 -10.45 -3.71 4.67
C GLU A 127 -10.81 -3.37 6.13
N GLU A 128 -12.10 -3.40 6.47
CA GLU A 128 -12.61 -3.11 7.80
C GLU A 128 -12.07 -4.10 8.83
N ILE A 129 -12.12 -5.40 8.50
CA ILE A 129 -11.63 -6.47 9.38
C ILE A 129 -10.13 -6.37 9.61
N MET A 130 -9.37 -6.03 8.58
CA MET A 130 -7.91 -5.89 8.68
C MET A 130 -7.49 -4.65 9.47
N LEU A 131 -8.21 -3.54 9.31
CA LEU A 131 -7.99 -2.32 10.09
C LEU A 131 -8.31 -2.57 11.58
N ASP A 132 -9.43 -3.22 11.87
CA ASP A 132 -9.82 -3.63 13.23
C ASP A 132 -8.78 -4.57 13.85
N LEU A 133 -8.32 -5.58 13.12
CA LEU A 133 -7.25 -6.48 13.56
C LEU A 133 -5.96 -5.72 13.90
N GLY A 134 -5.57 -4.76 13.07
CA GLY A 134 -4.42 -3.90 13.32
C GLY A 134 -4.51 -3.20 14.67
N VAL A 135 -5.64 -2.54 14.95
CA VAL A 135 -5.87 -1.82 16.21
C VAL A 135 -5.92 -2.78 17.40
N LYS A 136 -6.58 -3.94 17.27
CA LYS A 136 -6.65 -4.95 18.33
C LYS A 136 -5.27 -5.47 18.72
N GLN A 137 -4.42 -5.76 17.74
CA GLN A 137 -3.04 -6.21 18.00
C GLN A 137 -2.21 -5.11 18.67
N SER A 138 -2.28 -3.87 18.18
CA SER A 138 -1.58 -2.73 18.80
C SER A 138 -2.04 -2.47 20.24
N THR A 139 -3.35 -2.58 20.51
CA THR A 139 -3.90 -2.40 21.87
C THR A 139 -3.43 -3.49 22.81
N LYS A 140 -3.43 -4.75 22.36
CA LYS A 140 -2.92 -5.89 23.13
C LYS A 140 -1.45 -5.70 23.49
N LEU A 141 -0.63 -5.27 22.53
CA LEU A 141 0.79 -4.97 22.76
C LEU A 141 0.98 -3.86 23.81
N ALA A 142 0.19 -2.79 23.72
CA ALA A 142 0.24 -1.69 24.68
C ALA A 142 -0.13 -2.13 26.11
N GLN A 143 -1.17 -2.97 26.24
CA GLN A 143 -1.57 -3.56 27.53
C GLN A 143 -0.46 -4.45 28.10
N MET A 144 0.14 -5.30 27.28
CA MET A 144 1.27 -6.15 27.70
C MET A 144 2.44 -5.30 28.19
N ALA A 145 2.81 -4.26 27.44
CA ALA A 145 3.88 -3.34 27.82
C ALA A 145 3.60 -2.66 29.18
N LYS A 146 2.34 -2.25 29.43
CA LYS A 146 1.92 -1.67 30.71
C LYS A 146 2.07 -2.66 31.86
N MET A 147 1.61 -3.92 31.69
CA MET A 147 1.78 -4.95 32.72
C MET A 147 3.25 -5.22 33.05
N PHE A 148 4.12 -5.26 32.03
CA PHE A 148 5.56 -5.43 32.25
C PHE A 148 6.15 -4.25 33.04
N ALA A 149 5.76 -3.01 32.71
CA ALA A 149 6.23 -1.81 33.41
C ALA A 149 5.78 -1.78 34.88
N GLU A 150 4.55 -2.20 35.17
CA GLU A 150 4.01 -2.27 36.53
C GLU A 150 4.63 -3.41 37.36
N SER A 151 5.11 -4.47 36.72
CA SER A 151 5.80 -5.59 37.37
C SER A 151 7.30 -5.37 37.61
N ALA A 152 7.86 -4.27 37.12
CA ALA A 152 9.29 -3.97 37.28
C ALA A 152 9.60 -3.53 38.73
N PRO A 153 10.61 -4.10 39.39
CA PRO A 153 10.95 -3.73 40.76
C PRO A 153 11.36 -2.26 40.83
N GLN A 154 10.72 -1.52 41.73
CA GLN A 154 11.04 -0.12 42.01
C GLN A 154 12.50 -0.04 42.51
N PRO A 155 13.35 0.84 41.95
CA PRO A 155 14.71 0.98 42.44
C PRO A 155 14.65 1.34 43.92
N ALA A 156 15.29 0.50 44.75
CA ALA A 156 15.34 0.70 46.19
C ALA A 156 15.82 2.13 46.47
N ALA A 157 14.95 2.96 47.04
CA ALA A 157 15.31 4.30 47.43
C ALA A 157 16.51 4.20 48.37
N ALA A 158 17.68 4.67 47.90
CA ALA A 158 18.86 4.82 48.71
C ALA A 158 18.54 5.81 49.82
N LYS A 159 18.21 5.28 51.01
CA LYS A 159 18.15 6.06 52.24
C LYS A 159 19.59 6.43 52.59
N LEU A 160 19.94 7.70 52.36
CA LEU A 160 21.08 8.36 52.99
C LEU A 160 20.79 8.60 54.47
#